data_AF-A0A6N7VYP6-F1
#
_entry.id   AF-A0A6N7VYP6-F1
#
_cell.length_a   1.000
_cell.length_b   1.000
_cell.length_c   1.000
_cell.angle_alpha   90.00
_cell.angle_beta   90.00
_cell.angle_gamma   90.00
#
_symmetry.space_group_name_H-M   'P 1'
#
loop_
_entity.id
_entity.type
_entity.pdbx_description
1 polymer ?
#
loop_
_entity_poly.entity_id
_entity_poly.type
_entity_poly.pdbx_seq_one_letter_code
_entity_poly.pdbx_strand_id
1 'polypeptide(L)'
;MIINDDRTNNRVVDFNLQNFSASHVVPYVTDADSDMEQRERIPVTNGRFTLSVDAESMITLMGTAGTEEIVPSETETSTVQDVSETEMTETEINETESVSSETESEEEQLTVMESESDER
;
A
#
# COMPACT_ATOMS: atom_id res chain seq x y z
N MET A 1 -11.83 -7.65 -15.04
CA MET A 1 -12.57 -8.13 -13.87
C MET A 1 -12.32 -9.62 -13.75
N ILE A 2 -12.05 -10.09 -12.54
CA ILE A 2 -11.78 -11.49 -12.20
C ILE A 2 -12.70 -11.88 -11.05
N ILE A 3 -13.20 -13.10 -11.07
CA ILE A 3 -14.05 -13.65 -10.02
C ILE A 3 -13.45 -15.00 -9.61
N ASN A 4 -13.17 -15.16 -8.32
CA ASN A 4 -12.87 -16.45 -7.73
C ASN A 4 -14.08 -16.89 -6.89
N ASP A 5 -14.83 -17.83 -7.45
CA ASP A 5 -15.99 -18.46 -6.83
C ASP A 5 -15.63 -19.70 -5.99
N ASP A 6 -14.34 -20.06 -5.90
CA ASP A 6 -13.90 -21.11 -5.00
C ASP A 6 -14.01 -20.63 -3.55
N ARG A 7 -14.70 -21.43 -2.74
CA ARG A 7 -14.98 -21.11 -1.33
C ARG A 7 -13.77 -21.21 -0.40
N THR A 8 -12.74 -21.91 -0.83
CA THR A 8 -11.66 -22.38 0.04
C THR A 8 -10.27 -22.12 -0.51
N ASN A 9 -10.14 -22.05 -1.83
CA ASN A 9 -8.85 -21.97 -2.47
C ASN A 9 -8.65 -20.61 -3.13
N ASN A 10 -7.49 -20.03 -2.85
CA ASN A 10 -6.97 -18.91 -3.61
C ASN A 10 -6.58 -19.39 -5.01
N ARG A 11 -6.65 -18.49 -5.99
CA ARG A 11 -6.21 -18.73 -7.36
C ARG A 11 -5.07 -17.79 -7.70
N VAL A 12 -4.03 -18.33 -8.32
CA VAL A 12 -2.95 -17.51 -8.90
C VAL A 12 -3.20 -17.40 -10.40
N VAL A 13 -3.24 -16.15 -10.90
CA VAL A 13 -3.53 -15.86 -12.30
C VAL A 13 -2.38 -15.05 -12.90
N ASP A 14 -1.82 -15.58 -13.99
CA ASP A 14 -0.82 -14.88 -14.80
C ASP A 14 -1.52 -14.09 -15.91
N PHE A 15 -1.17 -12.82 -16.04
CA PHE A 15 -1.68 -11.93 -17.09
C PHE A 15 -0.60 -11.64 -18.12
N ASN A 16 -1.01 -11.60 -19.38
CA ASN A 16 -0.21 -11.15 -20.50
C ASN A 16 -1.00 -10.10 -21.29
N LEU A 17 -0.65 -8.84 -21.10
CA LEU A 17 -1.31 -7.71 -21.74
C LEU A 17 -0.81 -7.62 -23.19
N GLN A 18 -1.74 -7.68 -24.14
CA GLN A 18 -1.45 -7.56 -25.56
C GLN A 18 -2.13 -6.31 -26.10
N ASN A 19 -1.40 -5.54 -26.92
CA ASN A 19 -1.88 -4.28 -27.51
C ASN A 19 -2.31 -3.22 -26.46
N PHE A 20 -1.79 -3.35 -25.25
CA PHE A 20 -1.98 -2.44 -24.14
C PHE A 20 -0.70 -2.43 -23.30
N SER A 21 -0.23 -1.24 -22.93
CA SER A 21 0.91 -1.07 -22.03
C SER A 21 0.51 -0.22 -20.83
N ALA A 22 1.00 -0.60 -19.65
CA ALA A 22 0.87 0.11 -18.39
C ALA A 22 2.10 -0.21 -17.54
N SER A 23 2.49 0.67 -16.63
CA SER A 23 3.62 0.42 -15.71
C SER A 23 3.18 -0.40 -14.51
N HIS A 24 1.90 -0.30 -14.15
CA HIS A 24 1.30 -1.02 -13.05
C HIS A 24 -0.20 -1.18 -13.26
N VAL A 25 -0.80 -2.06 -12.47
CA VAL A 25 -2.24 -2.17 -12.27
C VAL A 25 -2.59 -1.98 -10.79
N VAL A 26 -3.76 -1.43 -10.52
CA VAL A 26 -4.34 -1.27 -9.19
C VAL A 26 -5.53 -2.22 -9.07
N PRO A 27 -5.50 -3.19 -8.14
CA PRO A 27 -6.64 -4.03 -7.83
C PRO A 27 -7.63 -3.32 -6.90
N TYR A 28 -8.92 -3.49 -7.18
CA TYR A 28 -10.04 -3.18 -6.29
C TYR A 28 -10.76 -4.49 -5.98
N VAL A 29 -10.80 -4.87 -4.71
CA VAL A 29 -11.26 -6.18 -4.25
C VAL A 29 -12.61 -6.04 -3.55
N THR A 30 -13.50 -6.99 -3.80
CA THR A 30 -14.72 -7.18 -3.02
C THR A 30 -14.75 -8.62 -2.53
N ASP A 31 -14.87 -8.81 -1.22
CA ASP A 31 -14.91 -10.11 -0.56
C ASP A 31 -15.91 -10.05 0.63
N ALA A 32 -15.81 -10.99 1.58
CA ALA A 32 -16.71 -11.04 2.72
C ALA A 32 -16.50 -9.90 3.73
N ASP A 33 -15.30 -9.31 3.75
CA ASP A 33 -14.88 -8.34 4.76
C ASP A 33 -14.67 -6.93 4.18
N SER A 34 -14.65 -6.80 2.86
CA SER A 34 -14.31 -5.55 2.18
C SER A 34 -15.15 -5.30 0.91
N ASP A 35 -15.52 -4.04 0.70
CA ASP A 35 -16.27 -3.57 -0.47
C ASP A 35 -15.39 -2.63 -1.32
N MET A 36 -15.02 -3.09 -2.52
CA MET A 36 -14.17 -2.36 -3.47
C MET A 36 -12.89 -1.77 -2.85
N GLU A 37 -12.26 -2.48 -1.91
CA GLU A 37 -11.03 -2.04 -1.27
C GLU A 37 -9.88 -1.99 -2.28
N GLN A 38 -9.25 -0.83 -2.37
CA GLN A 38 -8.06 -0.66 -3.21
C GLN A 38 -6.86 -1.37 -2.56
N ARG A 39 -6.22 -2.26 -3.30
CA ARG A 39 -4.98 -2.94 -2.88
C ARG A 39 -3.74 -2.24 -3.44
N GLU A 40 -2.58 -2.77 -3.07
CA GLU A 40 -1.28 -2.30 -3.54
C GLU A 40 -1.16 -2.39 -5.07
N ARG A 41 -0.40 -1.46 -5.65
CA ARG A 41 -0.07 -1.44 -7.08
C ARG A 41 0.79 -2.63 -7.43
N ILE A 42 0.43 -3.34 -8.49
CA ILE A 42 1.21 -4.46 -9.02
C ILE A 42 1.98 -3.98 -10.23
N PRO A 43 3.33 -4.03 -10.21
CA PRO A 43 4.12 -3.63 -11.36
C PRO A 43 3.87 -4.56 -12.54
N VAL A 44 3.86 -3.98 -13.74
CA VAL A 44 3.75 -4.70 -15.01
C VAL A 44 5.12 -4.67 -15.68
N THR A 45 5.72 -5.83 -15.85
CA THR A 45 7.04 -5.96 -16.48
C THR A 45 6.90 -6.71 -17.80
N ASN A 46 7.32 -6.08 -18.90
CA ASN A 46 7.19 -6.62 -20.26
C ASN A 46 5.75 -7.06 -20.59
N GLY A 47 4.76 -6.27 -20.15
CA GLY A 47 3.33 -6.57 -20.34
C GLY A 47 2.80 -7.72 -19.48
N ARG A 48 3.56 -8.22 -18.50
CA ARG A 48 3.17 -9.35 -17.66
C ARG A 48 3.13 -8.97 -16.18
N PHE A 49 2.22 -9.60 -15.46
CA PHE A 49 2.15 -9.59 -14.00
C PHE A 49 1.38 -10.83 -13.52
N THR A 50 1.52 -11.13 -12.24
CA THR A 50 0.83 -12.24 -11.57
C THR A 50 0.00 -11.68 -10.42
N LEU A 51 -1.18 -12.25 -10.18
CA LEU A 51 -2.10 -11.85 -9.11
C LEU A 51 -2.58 -13.08 -8.35
N SER A 52 -2.54 -13.02 -7.02
CA SER A 52 -3.30 -13.94 -6.15
C SER A 52 -4.71 -13.37 -5.98
N VAL A 53 -5.71 -14.20 -6.22
CA VAL A 53 -7.14 -13.90 -6.06
C VAL A 53 -7.66 -14.76 -4.93
N ASP A 54 -8.05 -14.13 -3.83
CA ASP A 54 -8.50 -14.85 -2.64
C ASP A 54 -9.82 -15.58 -2.88
N ALA A 55 -10.11 -16.58 -2.04
CA ALA A 55 -11.37 -17.33 -2.09
C ALA A 55 -12.59 -16.39 -1.96
N GLU A 56 -13.69 -16.74 -2.64
CA GLU A 56 -14.95 -15.98 -2.67
C GLU A 56 -14.79 -14.47 -2.93
N SER A 57 -13.86 -14.08 -3.81
CA SER A 57 -13.57 -12.67 -4.08
C SER A 57 -13.79 -12.26 -5.54
N MET A 58 -14.01 -10.96 -5.73
CA MET A 58 -14.09 -10.30 -7.02
C MET A 58 -13.03 -9.21 -7.09
N ILE A 59 -12.28 -9.15 -8.19
CA ILE A 59 -11.23 -8.15 -8.39
C ILE A 59 -11.46 -7.38 -9.70
N THR A 60 -11.48 -6.05 -9.60
CA THR A 60 -11.37 -5.16 -10.75
C THR A 60 -9.96 -4.60 -10.84
N LEU A 61 -9.31 -4.79 -11.98
CA LEU A 61 -7.96 -4.27 -12.23
C LEU A 61 -8.07 -3.00 -13.07
N MET A 62 -7.44 -1.92 -12.61
CA MET A 62 -7.32 -0.66 -13.32
C MET A 62 -5.85 -0.38 -13.65
N GLY A 63 -5.56 0.01 -14.88
CA GLY A 63 -4.23 0.45 -15.30
C GLY A 63 -4.35 1.66 -16.21
N THR A 64 -3.34 2.52 -16.19
CA THR A 64 -3.27 3.68 -17.08
C THR A 64 -2.49 3.29 -18.34
N ALA A 65 -3.12 3.44 -19.50
CA ALA A 65 -2.49 3.11 -20.78
C ALA A 65 -1.32 4.05 -21.10
N GLY A 66 -0.27 3.51 -21.73
CA GLY A 66 0.82 4.31 -22.30
C GLY A 66 1.84 4.85 -21.30
N THR A 67 1.78 4.44 -20.03
CA THR A 67 2.80 4.75 -19.03
C THR A 67 3.78 3.58 -18.96
N GLU A 68 4.65 3.40 -19.94
CA GLU A 68 5.74 2.42 -19.81
C GLU A 68 6.82 3.00 -18.89
N GLU A 69 6.90 2.47 -17.67
CA GLU A 69 8.01 2.75 -16.76
C GLU A 69 9.02 1.61 -16.93
N ILE A 70 10.21 1.94 -17.41
CA ILE A 70 11.32 0.99 -17.56
C ILE A 70 11.87 0.75 -16.15
N VAL A 71 11.37 -0.28 -15.45
CA VAL A 71 11.93 -0.67 -14.15
C VAL A 71 13.15 -1.55 -14.41
N PRO A 72 14.38 -1.13 -14.05
CA PRO A 72 15.56 -2.00 -14.17
C PRO A 72 15.40 -3.19 -13.21
N SER A 73 15.62 -4.40 -13.72
CA SER A 73 15.62 -5.64 -12.93
C SER A 73 16.84 -5.63 -12.01
N GLU A 74 16.66 -5.35 -10.72
CA GLU A 74 17.74 -5.51 -9.74
C GLU A 74 18.02 -7.01 -9.54
N THR A 75 19.18 -7.46 -10.02
CA THR A 75 19.72 -8.76 -9.68
C THR A 75 20.35 -8.63 -8.30
N GLU A 76 19.69 -9.13 -7.26
CA GLU A 76 20.27 -9.13 -5.91
C GLU A 76 21.57 -9.95 -5.90
N THR A 77 22.71 -9.28 -5.70
CA THR A 77 23.96 -9.93 -5.31
C THR A 77 24.17 -9.63 -3.82
N SER A 78 23.69 -10.52 -2.96
CA SER A 78 23.96 -10.45 -1.52
C SER A 78 25.31 -11.12 -1.24
N THR A 79 26.38 -10.32 -1.12
CA THR A 79 27.64 -10.75 -0.49
C THR A 79 27.63 -10.26 0.96
N VAL A 80 27.33 -11.16 1.88
CA VAL A 80 27.54 -10.93 3.32
C VAL A 80 29.03 -11.04 3.59
N GLN A 81 29.69 -9.91 3.87
CA GLN A 81 31.06 -9.90 4.37
C GLN A 81 31.01 -9.73 5.89
N ASP A 82 31.10 -10.87 6.57
CA ASP A 82 31.32 -10.99 8.00
C ASP A 82 32.71 -10.44 8.37
N VAL A 83 32.76 -9.44 9.25
CA VAL A 83 33.97 -9.06 9.98
C VAL A 83 33.58 -8.70 11.41
N SER A 84 33.99 -9.57 12.32
CA SER A 84 33.80 -9.54 13.77
C SER A 84 34.81 -8.65 14.51
N GLU A 85 34.34 -8.01 15.60
CA GLU A 85 35.05 -7.50 16.81
C GLU A 85 36.08 -6.35 16.60
N THR A 86 36.30 -5.34 17.46
CA THR A 86 36.22 -5.13 18.92
C THR A 86 36.32 -3.61 19.19
N GLU A 87 35.75 -3.10 20.30
CA GLU A 87 36.41 -2.29 21.36
C GLU A 87 35.41 -1.37 22.08
N MET A 88 35.31 -1.61 23.39
CA MET A 88 34.61 -0.78 24.35
C MET A 88 35.44 0.48 24.63
N THR A 89 34.84 1.66 24.48
CA THR A 89 35.32 2.86 25.17
C THR A 89 34.14 3.52 25.84
N GLU A 90 34.10 3.43 27.17
CA GLU A 90 33.30 4.28 28.04
C GLU A 90 33.62 5.75 27.74
N THR A 91 32.60 6.59 27.61
CA THR A 91 32.78 8.04 27.67
C THR A 91 31.66 8.65 28.49
N GLU A 92 32.11 9.52 29.39
CA GLU A 92 31.40 10.09 30.53
C GLU A 92 30.07 10.79 30.21
N ILE A 93 29.16 10.58 31.14
CA ILE A 93 27.97 11.36 31.47
C ILE A 93 28.17 12.88 31.30
N ASN A 94 27.26 13.51 30.58
CA ASN A 94 26.96 14.93 30.77
C ASN A 94 25.44 15.10 30.86
N GLU A 95 24.97 15.39 32.07
CA GLU A 95 23.58 15.74 32.37
C GLU A 95 23.18 16.97 31.56
N THR A 96 22.12 16.85 30.78
CA THR A 96 21.33 18.00 30.34
C THR A 96 19.87 17.68 30.64
N GLU A 97 19.38 18.27 31.73
CA GLU A 97 17.96 18.41 31.99
C GLU A 97 17.33 19.14 30.80
N SER A 98 16.30 18.56 30.21
CA SER A 98 15.41 19.30 29.30
C SER A 98 13.98 18.85 29.55
N VAL A 99 13.25 19.86 29.98
CA VAL A 99 11.91 19.89 30.56
C VAL A 99 10.84 19.39 29.58
N SER A 100 9.92 18.60 30.12
CA SER A 100 8.65 18.22 29.50
C SER A 100 7.83 19.47 29.14
N SER A 101 7.26 19.51 27.94
CA SER A 101 6.09 20.34 27.68
C SER A 101 5.06 19.52 26.92
N GLU A 102 4.09 19.04 27.68
CA GLU A 102 2.78 18.63 27.19
C GLU A 102 2.13 19.86 26.54
N THR A 103 1.65 19.71 25.32
CA THR A 103 0.73 20.68 24.72
C THR A 103 -0.49 19.92 24.25
N GLU A 104 -1.52 19.96 25.09
CA GLU A 104 -2.91 19.73 24.70
C GLU A 104 -3.26 20.76 23.62
N SER A 105 -3.65 20.29 22.43
CA SER A 105 -4.25 21.13 21.41
C SER A 105 -5.76 21.02 21.57
N GLU A 106 -6.35 22.06 22.16
CA GLU A 106 -7.80 22.26 22.23
C GLU A 106 -8.36 22.47 20.80
N GLU A 107 -9.31 21.62 20.40
CA GLU A 107 -10.12 21.84 19.21
C GLU A 107 -11.18 22.92 19.51
N GLU A 108 -10.96 24.12 18.97
CA GLU A 108 -11.97 25.16 18.93
C GLU A 108 -12.81 25.10 17.64
N GLN A 109 -14.14 25.23 17.82
CA GLN A 109 -15.17 25.72 16.90
C GLN A 109 -15.98 24.72 16.06
N LEU A 110 -17.15 24.34 16.62
CA LEU A 110 -18.36 24.08 15.84
C LEU A 110 -19.50 24.98 16.34
N THR A 111 -19.71 26.12 15.70
CA THR A 111 -20.96 26.89 15.84
C THR A 111 -21.97 26.36 14.83
N VAL A 112 -22.94 25.56 15.28
CA VAL A 112 -24.12 25.24 14.47
C VAL A 112 -25.09 26.41 14.60
N MET A 113 -25.22 27.22 13.54
CA MET A 113 -26.36 28.11 13.39
C MET A 113 -27.55 27.26 12.94
N GLU A 114 -28.47 26.93 13.86
CA GLU A 114 -29.81 26.51 13.50
C GLU A 114 -30.59 27.76 13.07
N SER A 115 -30.69 27.99 11.75
CA SER A 115 -31.70 28.89 11.23
C SER A 115 -33.02 28.14 11.13
N GLU A 116 -33.86 28.31 12.15
CA GLU A 116 -35.31 28.12 12.07
C GLU A 116 -35.84 28.90 10.85
N SER A 117 -36.34 28.18 9.85
CA SER A 117 -37.12 28.75 8.76
C SER A 117 -38.56 28.30 8.92
N ASP A 118 -39.25 29.12 9.69
CA ASP A 118 -40.68 29.16 9.91
C ASP A 118 -41.37 29.61 8.60
N GLU A 119 -42.03 28.70 7.88
CA GLU A 119 -42.95 29.08 6.81
C GLU A 119 -44.22 28.19 6.81
N ARG A 120 -45.24 28.73 7.49
CA ARG A 120 -46.66 28.84 7.09
C ARG A 120 -47.49 27.59 6.77
#